data_AF-A0A6J7LDY9-F1
#
_entry.id   AF-A0A6J7LDY9-F1
#
_cell.length_a   1.000
_cell.length_b   1.000
_cell.length_c   1.000
_cell.angle_alpha   90.00
_cell.angle_beta   90.00
_cell.angle_gamma   90.00
#
_symmetry.space_group_name_H-M   'P 1'
#
loop_
_entity.id
_entity.type
_entity.pdbx_description
1 polymer ?
#
loop_
_entity_poly.entity_id
_entity_poly.type
_entity_poly.pdbx_seq_one_letter_code
_entity_poly.pdbx_strand_id
1 'polypeptide(L)'
;MLNRLWRLAGDRFNYLTPTNRPIGFAYDVNGKRKRLYDTPKNPPGRLIAAQVLAPEQEAELLAYRGSLNPAAIGRQKSELQVMLLKLAKDKAEQLYLASFPSALPDIHKGIRVKAS
;
A
#
# COMPACT_ATOMS: atom_id res chain seq x y z
N MET A 1 10.47 5.90 -6.87
CA MET A 1 9.09 5.58 -7.32
C MET A 1 8.19 5.14 -6.19
N LEU A 2 8.63 4.23 -5.30
CA LEU A 2 7.83 3.77 -4.16
C LEU A 2 7.39 4.92 -3.22
N ASN A 3 8.26 5.89 -2.92
CA ASN A 3 7.89 7.08 -2.12
C ASN A 3 6.75 7.90 -2.75
N ARG A 4 6.68 7.96 -4.09
CA ARG A 4 5.60 8.65 -4.80
C ARG A 4 4.29 7.87 -4.71
N LEU A 5 4.34 6.55 -4.81
CA LEU A 5 3.19 5.67 -4.59
C LEU A 5 2.67 5.78 -3.16
N TRP A 6 3.58 5.83 -2.18
CA TRP A 6 3.25 6.00 -0.76
C TRP A 6 2.49 7.30 -0.51
N ARG A 7 2.96 8.42 -1.08
CA ARG A 7 2.26 9.71 -0.96
C ARG A 7 0.83 9.64 -1.50
N LEU A 8 0.64 9.12 -2.72
CA LEU A 8 -0.68 8.97 -3.33
C LEU A 8 -1.62 8.06 -2.53
N ALA A 9 -1.08 7.00 -1.93
CA ALA A 9 -1.86 6.14 -1.03
C ALA A 9 -2.25 6.90 0.24
N GLY A 10 -1.32 7.64 0.84
CA GLY A 10 -1.57 8.52 1.99
C GLY A 10 -2.67 9.54 1.69
N ASP A 11 -2.59 10.26 0.58
CA ASP A 11 -3.58 11.27 0.18
C ASP A 11 -4.98 10.66 0.07
N ARG A 12 -5.08 9.50 -0.60
CA ARG A 12 -6.35 8.77 -0.75
C ARG A 12 -6.91 8.33 0.60
N PHE A 13 -6.11 7.73 1.46
CA PHE A 13 -6.59 7.20 2.74
C PHE A 13 -6.92 8.31 3.74
N ASN A 14 -6.08 9.34 3.83
CA ASN A 14 -6.17 10.35 4.86
C ASN A 14 -7.15 11.47 4.53
N TYR A 15 -7.47 11.71 3.25
CA TYR A 15 -8.32 12.86 2.87
C TYR A 15 -9.61 12.48 2.15
N LEU A 16 -9.61 11.35 1.42
CA LEU A 16 -10.67 11.02 0.47
C LEU A 16 -11.52 9.82 0.87
N THR A 17 -10.94 8.85 1.58
CA THR A 17 -11.62 7.57 1.87
C THR A 17 -12.44 7.68 3.16
N PRO A 18 -13.77 7.49 3.12
CA PRO A 18 -14.58 7.43 4.33
C PRO A 18 -14.16 6.27 5.23
N THR A 19 -14.13 6.51 6.53
CA THR A 19 -13.82 5.49 7.54
C THR A 19 -14.97 5.37 8.53
N ASN A 20 -15.16 4.15 9.08
CA ASN A 20 -16.07 3.90 10.20
C ASN A 20 -15.25 3.82 11.49
N ARG A 21 -15.72 4.46 12.55
CA ARG A 21 -15.08 4.43 13.87
C ARG A 21 -16.02 3.78 14.88
N PRO A 22 -15.47 2.98 15.82
CA PRO A 22 -16.27 2.42 16.90
C PRO A 22 -16.74 3.55 17.81
N ILE A 23 -18.04 3.61 18.08
CA ILE A 23 -18.66 4.61 18.97
C ILE A 23 -19.17 4.00 20.28
N GLY A 24 -19.19 2.67 20.38
CA GLY A 24 -19.62 1.99 21.58
C GLY A 24 -19.76 0.49 21.41
N PHE A 25 -20.48 -0.12 22.33
CA PHE A 25 -20.76 -1.55 22.34
C PHE A 25 -22.26 -1.79 22.55
N ALA A 26 -22.76 -2.85 21.95
CA ALA A 26 -24.07 -3.43 22.21
C ALA A 26 -23.92 -4.90 22.55
N TYR A 27 -25.00 -5.53 23.00
CA TYR A 27 -25.10 -6.97 23.19
C TYR A 27 -26.07 -7.54 22.17
N ASP A 28 -25.78 -8.72 21.61
CA ASP A 28 -26.77 -9.44 20.81
C ASP A 28 -27.76 -10.23 21.69
N VAL A 29 -28.75 -10.84 21.04
CA VAL A 29 -29.80 -11.63 21.70
C VAL A 29 -29.25 -12.80 22.54
N ASN A 30 -28.01 -13.24 22.27
CA ASN A 30 -27.32 -14.31 23.01
C ASN A 30 -26.34 -13.75 24.07
N GLY A 31 -26.36 -12.44 24.32
CA GLY A 31 -25.49 -11.77 25.28
C GLY A 31 -24.05 -11.53 24.79
N LYS A 32 -23.74 -11.74 23.50
CA LYS A 32 -22.39 -11.49 22.97
C LYS A 32 -22.19 -10.02 22.65
N ARG A 33 -21.09 -9.45 23.16
CA ARG A 33 -20.71 -8.05 22.91
C ARG A 33 -20.35 -7.81 21.44
N LYS A 34 -20.98 -6.82 20.82
CA LYS A 34 -20.73 -6.35 19.44
C LYS A 34 -20.33 -4.87 19.45
N ARG A 35 -19.42 -4.48 18.56
CA ARG A 35 -19.05 -3.06 18.37
C ARG A 35 -20.12 -2.35 17.56
N LEU A 36 -20.49 -1.17 18.02
CA LEU A 36 -21.29 -0.22 17.24
C LEU A 36 -20.35 0.74 16.52
N TYR A 37 -20.63 0.97 15.24
CA TYR A 37 -19.88 1.89 14.41
C TYR A 37 -20.76 3.06 14.01
N ASP A 38 -20.15 4.21 13.78
CA ASP A 38 -20.84 5.34 13.18
C ASP A 38 -21.01 5.18 11.67
N THR A 39 -21.69 6.17 11.09
CA THR A 39 -21.78 6.31 9.64
C THR A 39 -20.41 6.66 9.06
N PRO A 40 -20.10 6.20 7.82
CA PRO A 40 -18.83 6.52 7.18
C PRO A 40 -18.63 8.03 7.04
N LYS A 41 -17.48 8.53 7.53
CA LYS A 41 -17.07 9.93 7.41
C LYS A 41 -15.64 10.03 6.92
N ASN A 42 -15.36 11.02 6.07
CA ASN A 42 -13.99 11.29 5.64
C ASN A 42 -13.15 11.77 6.85
N PRO A 43 -11.83 11.47 6.90
CA PRO A 43 -11.02 11.83 8.06
C PRO A 43 -10.91 13.34 8.32
N PRO A 44 -10.78 14.23 7.31
CA PRO A 44 -10.75 15.67 7.56
C PRO A 44 -12.02 16.19 8.23
N GLY A 45 -13.19 15.72 7.79
CA GLY A 45 -14.46 16.07 8.40
C GLY A 45 -14.61 15.56 9.83
N ARG A 46 -13.97 14.43 10.18
CA ARG A 46 -13.90 13.97 11.58
C ARG A 46 -13.02 14.89 12.43
N LEU A 47 -11.90 15.34 11.88
CA LEU A 47 -10.95 16.19 12.60
C LEU A 47 -11.54 17.58 12.88
N ILE A 48 -12.22 18.16 11.89
CA ILE A 48 -12.97 19.42 12.05
C ILE A 48 -14.11 19.26 13.06
N ALA A 49 -14.89 18.17 12.95
CA ALA A 49 -15.97 17.92 13.91
C ALA A 49 -15.49 17.69 15.35
N ALA A 50 -14.22 17.33 15.55
CA ALA A 50 -13.63 17.19 16.88
C ALA A 50 -13.26 18.54 17.52
N GLN A 51 -13.23 19.64 16.76
CA GLN A 51 -12.93 21.00 17.24
C GLN A 51 -11.59 21.10 17.99
N VAL A 52 -10.61 20.29 17.57
CA VAL A 52 -9.26 20.25 18.18
C VAL A 52 -8.23 21.08 17.42
N LEU A 53 -8.61 21.63 16.26
CA LEU A 53 -7.73 22.37 15.37
C LEU A 53 -7.93 23.88 15.53
N ALA A 54 -6.85 24.64 15.32
CA ALA A 54 -6.97 26.08 15.13
C ALA A 54 -7.66 26.39 13.78
N PRO A 55 -8.36 27.53 13.65
CA PRO A 55 -9.04 27.90 12.40
C PRO A 55 -8.13 27.87 11.16
N GLU A 56 -6.87 28.27 11.31
CA GLU A 56 -5.88 28.26 10.24
C GLU A 56 -5.56 26.83 9.77
N GLN A 57 -5.48 25.88 10.71
CA GLN A 57 -5.23 24.47 10.41
C GLN A 57 -6.44 23.82 9.71
N GLU A 58 -7.66 24.20 10.09
CA GLU A 58 -8.86 23.73 9.39
C GLU A 58 -8.91 24.24 7.95
N ALA A 59 -8.59 25.52 7.74
CA ALA A 59 -8.53 26.13 6.42
C ALA A 59 -7.48 25.46 5.53
N GLU A 60 -6.27 25.22 6.06
CA GLU A 60 -5.20 24.50 5.36
C GLU A 60 -5.64 23.08 4.99
N LEU A 61 -6.25 22.35 5.92
CA LEU A 61 -6.70 20.98 5.72
C LEU A 61 -7.77 20.89 4.62
N LEU A 62 -8.73 21.81 4.62
CA LEU A 62 -9.78 21.88 3.60
C LEU A 62 -9.25 22.31 2.24
N ALA A 63 -8.34 23.29 2.20
CA ALA A 63 -7.68 23.72 0.96
C ALA A 63 -6.87 22.58 0.34
N TYR A 64 -6.07 21.88 1.15
CA TYR A 64 -5.31 20.73 0.69
C TYR A 64 -6.23 19.62 0.15
N ARG A 65 -7.29 19.26 0.91
CA ARG A 65 -8.29 18.28 0.45
C ARG A 65 -8.94 18.71 -0.87
N GLY A 66 -9.29 19.98 -1.01
CA GLY A 66 -9.89 20.55 -2.23
C GLY A 66 -8.97 20.51 -3.44
N SER A 67 -7.64 20.56 -3.22
CA SER A 67 -6.66 20.43 -4.29
C SER A 67 -6.53 19.01 -4.86
N LEU A 68 -7.00 17.99 -4.13
CA LEU A 68 -6.85 16.59 -4.54
C LEU A 68 -7.89 16.17 -5.57
N ASN A 69 -7.43 15.54 -6.66
CA ASN A 69 -8.29 14.94 -7.67
C ASN A 69 -8.27 13.40 -7.56
N PRO A 70 -9.35 12.75 -7.09
CA PRO A 70 -9.39 11.30 -6.89
C PRO A 70 -9.11 10.49 -8.16
N ALA A 71 -9.58 10.95 -9.32
CA ALA A 71 -9.36 10.26 -10.59
C ALA A 71 -7.90 10.36 -11.04
N ALA A 72 -7.29 11.54 -10.89
CA ALA A 72 -5.86 11.73 -11.19
C ALA A 72 -4.97 10.88 -10.28
N ILE A 73 -5.28 10.82 -8.97
CA ILE A 73 -4.57 9.96 -8.01
C ILE A 73 -4.67 8.49 -8.42
N GLY A 74 -5.86 8.04 -8.83
CA GLY A 74 -6.08 6.67 -9.31
C GLY A 74 -5.22 6.33 -10.52
N ARG A 75 -5.18 7.19 -11.54
CA ARG A 75 -4.35 7.00 -12.75
C ARG A 75 -2.86 6.91 -12.40
N GLN A 76 -2.35 7.90 -11.67
CA GLN A 76 -0.93 7.94 -11.28
C GLN A 76 -0.53 6.73 -10.42
N LYS A 77 -1.43 6.28 -9.53
CA LYS A 77 -1.21 5.09 -8.71
C LYS A 77 -1.04 3.84 -9.59
N SER A 78 -1.94 3.63 -10.54
CA SER A 78 -1.88 2.49 -11.45
C SER A 78 -0.62 2.52 -12.33
N GLU A 79 -0.29 3.67 -12.90
CA GLU A 79 0.93 3.87 -13.70
C GLU A 79 2.19 3.51 -12.90
N LEU A 80 2.29 4.01 -11.66
CA LEU A 80 3.42 3.71 -10.78
C LEU A 80 3.49 2.24 -10.41
N GLN A 81 2.35 1.58 -10.16
CA GLN A 81 2.32 0.15 -9.87
C GLN A 81 2.78 -0.68 -11.06
N VAL A 82 2.33 -0.37 -12.28
CA VAL A 82 2.78 -1.05 -13.51
C VAL A 82 4.29 -0.93 -13.69
N MET A 83 4.85 0.28 -13.54
CA MET A 83 6.29 0.48 -13.67
C MET A 83 7.08 -0.26 -12.59
N LEU A 84 6.62 -0.24 -11.33
CA LEU A 84 7.29 -0.95 -10.24
C LEU A 84 7.25 -2.47 -10.45
N LEU A 85 6.14 -3.02 -10.93
CA LEU A 85 6.02 -4.44 -11.26
C LEU A 85 7.00 -4.84 -12.37
N LYS A 86 7.14 -4.02 -13.41
CA LYS A 86 8.12 -4.27 -14.47
C LYS A 86 9.55 -4.28 -13.92
N LEU A 87 9.92 -3.27 -13.15
CA LEU A 87 11.27 -3.20 -12.55
C LEU A 87 11.56 -4.38 -11.62
N ALA A 88 10.58 -4.81 -10.83
CA ALA A 88 10.71 -5.97 -9.96
C ALA A 88 10.88 -7.26 -10.77
N LYS A 89 10.10 -7.44 -11.84
CA LYS A 89 10.22 -8.56 -12.76
C LYS A 89 11.61 -8.61 -13.39
N ASP A 90 12.04 -7.52 -14.01
CA ASP A 90 13.33 -7.44 -14.70
C ASP A 90 14.48 -7.77 -13.72
N LYS A 91 14.40 -7.28 -12.49
CA LYS A 91 15.39 -7.60 -11.44
C LYS A 91 15.36 -9.08 -11.05
N ALA A 92 14.18 -9.68 -10.92
CA ALA A 92 14.03 -11.08 -10.57
C ALA A 92 14.59 -12.00 -11.67
N GLU A 93 14.31 -11.69 -12.94
CA GLU A 93 14.85 -12.42 -14.09
C GLU A 93 16.39 -12.33 -14.13
N GLN A 94 16.97 -11.15 -13.90
CA GLN A 94 18.42 -10.99 -13.82
C GLN A 94 19.06 -11.83 -12.71
N LEU A 95 18.45 -11.85 -11.52
CA LEU A 95 18.95 -12.65 -10.39
C LEU A 95 18.83 -14.15 -10.67
N TYR A 96 17.73 -14.57 -11.30
CA TYR A 96 17.55 -15.96 -11.72
C TYR A 96 18.61 -16.38 -12.75
N LEU A 97 18.87 -15.56 -13.76
CA LEU A 97 19.91 -15.84 -14.76
C LEU A 97 21.31 -15.88 -14.13
N ALA A 98 21.60 -15.01 -13.16
CA ALA A 98 22.87 -15.02 -12.44
C ALA A 98 23.03 -16.23 -11.49
N SER A 99 21.94 -16.95 -11.17
CA SER A 99 22.01 -18.14 -10.33
C SER A 99 22.54 -19.37 -11.07
N PHE A 100 22.56 -19.35 -12.41
CA PHE A 100 23.17 -20.41 -13.18
C PHE A 100 24.70 -20.28 -13.12
N PRO A 101 25.41 -21.36 -12.76
CA PRO A 101 26.87 -21.34 -12.79
C PRO A 101 27.32 -21.10 -14.24
N SER A 102 28.13 -20.04 -14.43
CA SER A 102 28.73 -19.72 -15.73
C SER A 102 29.75 -20.79 -16.19
N ALA A 103 30.31 -21.55 -15.24
CA ALA A 103 31.21 -22.65 -15.53
C ALA A 103 30.43 -23.92 -15.91
N LEU A 104 30.76 -24.50 -17.07
CA LEU A 104 30.30 -25.84 -17.44
C LEU A 104 30.70 -26.86 -16.36
N PRO A 105 29.85 -27.85 -16.02
CA PRO A 105 30.23 -28.89 -15.09
C PRO A 105 31.48 -29.61 -15.63
N ASP A 106 32.46 -29.82 -14.75
CA ASP A 106 33.72 -30.49 -15.07
C ASP A 106 33.45 -31.96 -15.43
N ILE A 107 33.30 -32.21 -16.73
CA ILE A 107 33.05 -33.53 -17.34
C ILE A 107 34.16 -34.55 -17.06
N HIS A 108 35.34 -34.12 -16.61
CA HIS A 108 36.46 -35.01 -16.32
C HIS A 108 36.41 -35.67 -14.94
N LYS A 109 35.50 -35.26 -14.04
CA LYS A 109 35.38 -35.86 -12.69
C LYS A 109 34.62 -37.20 -12.65
N GLY A 110 34.04 -37.66 -13.76
CA GLY A 110 33.10 -38.79 -13.79
C GLY A 110 33.63 -40.14 -14.30
N ILE A 111 34.74 -40.20 -15.03
CA ILE A 111 35.17 -41.45 -15.69
C ILE A 111 36.19 -42.18 -14.80
N ARG A 112 35.71 -43.08 -13.93
CA ARG A 112 36.56 -44.08 -13.26
C ARG A 112 36.84 -45.23 -14.22
N VAL A 113 37.99 -45.22 -14.87
CA VAL A 113 38.49 -46.39 -15.62
C VAL A 113 39.05 -47.40 -14.62
N LYS A 114 38.52 -48.63 -14.61
CA LYS A 114 39.05 -49.73 -13.78
C LYS A 114 40.47 -50.07 -14.26
N ALA A 115 41.46 -49.98 -13.37
CA ALA A 115 42.82 -50.45 -13.67
C ALA A 115 42.84 -51.98 -13.77
N SER A 116 43.46 -52.48 -14.84
CA SER A 116 43.68 -53.91 -15.14
C SER A 116 44.74 -54.52 -14.23
#